data_AF-A0A379SIT6-F1
#
_entry.id   AF-A0A379SIT6-F1
#
_cell.length_a   1.000
_cell.length_b   1.000
_cell.length_c   1.000
_cell.angle_alpha   90.00
_cell.angle_beta   90.00
_cell.angle_gamma   90.00
#
_symmetry.space_group_name_H-M   'P 1'
#
loop_
_entity.id
_entity.type
_entity.pdbx_description
1 polymer ?
#
loop_
_entity_poly.entity_id
_entity_poly.type
_entity_poly.pdbx_seq_one_letter_code
_entity_poly.pdbx_strand_id
1 'polypeptide(L)' 'MIKLENLTKQFVQKKGQPLKAVDNVNLNVPEGEMCVLLGPSGCGKTPR' A
#
# COMPACT_ATOMS: atom_id res chain seq x y z
N MET A 1 -0.99 -14.26 11.94
CA MET A 1 -1.38 -14.17 10.51
C MET A 1 -1.89 -12.76 10.19
N ILE A 2 -1.40 -12.11 9.13
CA ILE A 2 -1.90 -10.80 8.64
C ILE A 2 -2.53 -11.02 7.26
N LYS A 3 -3.76 -10.54 7.06
CA LYS A 3 -4.46 -10.61 5.77
C LYS A 3 -4.95 -9.22 5.36
N LEU A 4 -4.59 -8.80 4.16
CA LEU A 4 -5.08 -7.61 3.49
C LEU A 4 -5.91 -8.06 2.30
N GLU A 5 -7.15 -7.59 2.22
CA GLU A 5 -8.06 -7.90 1.12
C GLU A 5 -8.53 -6.61 0.47
N ASN A 6 -8.37 -6.53 -0.85
CA ASN A 6 -8.81 -5.40 -1.67
C ASN A 6 -8.39 -4.02 -1.11
N LEU A 7 -7.16 -3.92 -0.61
CA LEU A 7 -6.67 -2.70 0.02
C LEU A 7 -6.40 -1.62 -1.04
N THR A 8 -7.15 -0.52 -0.95
CA THR A 8 -6.91 0.70 -1.71
C THR A 8 -6.54 1.83 -0.77
N LYS A 9 -5.45 2.54 -1.08
CA LYS A 9 -5.02 3.74 -0.36
C LYS A 9 -4.92 4.91 -1.32
N GLN A 10 -5.64 5.98 -1.00
CA GLN A 10 -5.68 7.21 -1.78
C GLN A 10 -5.19 8.39 -0.95
N PHE A 11 -4.41 9.27 -1.60
CA PHE A 11 -3.96 10.54 -1.06
C PHE A 11 -4.46 11.68 -1.95
N VAL A 12 -4.67 12.86 -1.38
CA VAL A 12 -5.02 14.05 -2.14
C VAL A 12 -3.73 14.81 -2.44
N GLN A 13 -3.39 14.98 -3.72
CA GLN A 13 -2.24 15.76 -4.11
C GLN A 13 -2.50 17.26 -3.92
N LYS A 14 -1.44 18.07 -3.84
CA LYS A 14 -1.54 19.54 -3.69
C LYS A 14 -2.43 20.23 -4.73
N LYS A 15 -2.58 19.64 -5.93
CA LYS A 15 -3.44 20.14 -7.01
C LYS A 15 -4.89 19.61 -6.94
N GLY A 16 -5.29 19.01 -5.83
CA GLY A 16 -6.62 18.43 -5.61
C GLY A 16 -6.87 17.10 -6.32
N GLN A 17 -5.96 16.65 -7.20
CA GLN A 17 -6.11 15.36 -7.87
C GLN A 17 -5.82 14.20 -6.91
N PRO A 18 -6.68 13.17 -6.89
CA PRO A 18 -6.44 11.99 -6.08
C PRO A 18 -5.30 11.14 -6.67
N LEU A 19 -4.37 10.74 -5.81
CA LEU A 19 -3.36 9.72 -6.09
C LEU A 19 -3.77 8.42 -5.41
N LYS A 20 -4.05 7.38 -6.18
CA LYS A 20 -4.10 6.02 -5.64
C LYS A 20 -2.66 5.53 -5.45
N ALA A 21 -2.20 5.49 -4.21
CA ALA A 21 -0.89 4.94 -3.87
C ALA A 21 -0.87 3.41 -3.91
N VAL A 22 -2.01 2.80 -3.60
CA VAL A 22 -2.23 1.36 -3.67
C VAL A 22 -3.65 1.15 -4.18
N ASP A 23 -3.88 0.23 -5.12
CA ASP A 23 -5.20 -0.04 -5.69
C ASP A 23 -5.49 -1.54 -5.68
N ASN A 24 -6.50 -1.95 -4.91
CA ASN A 24 -7.00 -3.32 -4.83
C ASN A 24 -5.93 -4.39 -4.52
N VAL A 25 -5.04 -4.12 -3.56
CA VAL A 25 -3.96 -5.05 -3.20
C VAL A 25 -4.45 -6.12 -2.22
N ASN A 26 -4.12 -7.37 -2.52
CA ASN A 26 -4.34 -8.52 -1.67
C ASN A 26 -2.98 -9.04 -1.18
N LEU A 27 -2.81 -9.21 0.13
CA LEU A 27 -1.58 -9.70 0.75
C LEU A 27 -1.93 -10.65 1.90
N ASN A 28 -1.27 -11.79 1.96
CA ASN A 28 -1.36 -12.70 3.08
C ASN A 28 0.04 -12.93 3.65
N VAL A 29 0.23 -12.66 4.93
CA VAL A 29 1.47 -12.92 5.67
C VAL A 29 1.17 -13.99 6.72
N PRO A 30 1.68 -15.21 6.55
CA PRO A 30 1.60 -16.30 7.53
C PRO A 30 2.14 -15.90 8.90
N GLU A 31 1.78 -16.67 9.91
CA GLU A 31 2.32 -16.48 11.26
C GLU A 31 3.79 -16.89 11.34
N GLY A 32 4.59 -16.11 12.06
CA GLY A 32 6.04 -16.33 12.16
C GLY A 32 6.85 -15.82 10.96
N GLU A 33 6.21 -15.27 9.92
CA GLU A 33 6.91 -14.73 8.75
C GLU A 33 7.13 -13.21 8.84
N MET A 34 8.24 -12.77 8.25
CA MET A 34 8.59 -11.36 8.09
C MET A 34 8.35 -10.94 6.64
N CYS A 35 7.53 -9.90 6.44
CA CYS A 35 7.26 -9.30 5.14
C CYS A 35 7.88 -7.90 5.04
N VAL A 36 8.58 -7.61 3.95
CA VAL A 36 9.18 -6.29 3.68
C VAL A 36 8.67 -5.76 2.35
N LEU A 37 8.12 -4.55 2.36
CA LEU A 37 7.66 -3.87 1.15
C LEU A 37 8.82 -3.09 0.51
N LEU A 38 9.17 -3.42 -0.74
CA LEU A 38 10.27 -2.81 -1.50
C LEU A 38 9.74 -2.09 -2.75
N GLY A 39 10.47 -1.07 -3.22
CA GLY A 39 10.22 -0.40 -4.50
C GLY A 39 10.80 1.01 -4.59
N PRO A 40 10.64 1.71 -5.72
CA PRO A 40 11.06 3.11 -5.87
C PRO A 40 10.30 4.09 -4.96
N SER A 41 10.81 5.32 -4.84
CA SER A 41 10.08 6.40 -4.14
C SER A 41 8.74 6.68 -4.82
N GLY A 42 7.69 6.89 -4.01
CA GLY A 42 6.34 7.19 -4.50
C GLY A 42 5.47 5.98 -4.87
N CYS A 43 5.94 4.74 -4.72
CA CYS A 43 5.16 3.54 -5.06
C CYS A 43 4.17 3.08 -3.96
N GLY A 44 3.86 3.95 -2.99
CA GLY A 44 2.84 3.66 -1.97
C GLY A 44 3.28 2.86 -0.73
N LYS A 45 4.59 2.67 -0.51
CA LYS A 45 5.13 2.04 0.72
C LYS A 45 4.87 2.88 1.98
N THR A 46 4.95 4.20 1.85
CA THR A 46 4.85 5.16 2.95
C THR A 46 3.92 6.31 2.58
N PRO A 47 3.28 6.98 3.56
CA PRO A 47 2.22 7.95 3.34
C PRO A 47 2.68 9.35 2.88
N ARG A 48 3.66 9.46 1.96
CA ARG A 48 4.17 10.76 1.48
C ARG A 48 3.76 11.08 0.06
#